data_AF-A0A1R1XVL3-F1
#
_entry.id   AF-A0A1R1XVL3-F1
#
_cell.length_a   1.000
_cell.length_b   1.000
_cell.length_c   1.000
_cell.angle_alpha   90.00
_cell.angle_beta   90.00
_cell.angle_gamma   90.00
#
_symmetry.space_group_name_H-M   'P 1'
#
loop_
_entity.id
_entity.type
_entity.pdbx_description
1 polymer ?
#
loop_
_entity_poly.entity_id
_entity_poly.type
_entity_poly.pdbx_seq_one_letter_code
_entity_poly.pdbx_strand_id
1 'polypeptide(L)'
;MSSTSSSSKRLSSDEPFSEADIFYEILDSEVFVDVSKLRKASRNGIPDQLRPIVWKYLLGIEKPDRSNELSLRKERAIRYLEMDKTDTYLGKKIRAEVNRYFQRLGKTCVFDQSEDPTRFESIICAYLNTNNQIEYNTSFVQLCAPFVHIIPEDYDAYYCFERLMSILDDYSSSNFTNQQVFRFLSYFRTQLPELYSDLEEEEINFSEFVPQWLNYILAPQLNLQNTFRLWDVYFSMPNFLEFHPFVCISILFSLKESLEDLEHSEIKSIIFRLPEIDIPSIINHATNLRSKMTHHVQ
;
A
#
# COMPACT_ATOMS: atom_id res chain seq x y z
N MET A 1 63.17 1.15 16.34
CA MET A 1 62.93 -0.12 15.62
C MET A 1 61.87 -0.88 16.38
N SER A 2 60.62 -0.78 15.94
CA SER A 2 59.50 -1.52 16.52
C SER A 2 58.57 -1.87 15.37
N SER A 3 58.74 -3.09 14.88
CA SER A 3 57.95 -3.74 13.83
C SER A 3 56.55 -4.03 14.35
N THR A 4 55.54 -3.40 13.77
CA THR A 4 54.13 -3.76 13.95
C THR A 4 53.71 -4.71 12.84
N SER A 5 53.29 -5.91 13.26
CA SER A 5 52.77 -6.99 12.43
C SER A 5 51.44 -6.62 11.79
N SER A 6 51.36 -6.74 10.47
CA SER A 6 50.14 -6.69 9.67
C SER A 6 49.29 -7.95 9.87
N SER A 7 48.19 -7.83 10.62
CA SER A 7 47.17 -8.87 10.70
C SER A 7 46.16 -8.69 9.57
N SER A 8 46.34 -9.44 8.49
CA SER A 8 45.34 -9.61 7.43
C SER A 8 44.11 -10.32 8.01
N LYS A 9 43.00 -9.60 8.19
CA LYS A 9 41.69 -10.22 8.40
C LYS A 9 41.30 -10.96 7.12
N ARG A 10 41.33 -12.29 7.16
CA ARG A 10 40.60 -13.13 6.19
C ARG A 10 39.11 -12.92 6.43
N LEU A 11 38.39 -12.49 5.39
CA LEU A 11 36.93 -12.49 5.36
C LEU A 11 36.45 -13.94 5.42
N SER A 12 35.72 -14.30 6.46
CA SER A 12 35.00 -15.58 6.57
C SER A 12 33.76 -15.51 5.68
N SER A 13 33.61 -16.49 4.78
CA SER A 13 32.54 -16.61 3.78
C SER A 13 31.20 -17.14 4.32
N ASP A 14 30.94 -16.99 5.62
CA ASP A 14 29.77 -17.59 6.29
C ASP A 14 28.93 -16.51 7.02
N GLU A 15 28.74 -15.33 6.42
CA GLU A 15 27.62 -14.48 6.84
C GLU A 15 26.33 -14.98 6.19
N PRO A 16 25.23 -15.12 6.94
CA PRO A 16 23.96 -15.55 6.37
C PRO A 16 23.51 -14.55 5.30
N PHE A 17 23.23 -15.07 4.11
CA PHE A 17 22.68 -14.32 2.98
C PHE A 17 21.51 -13.46 3.48
N SER A 18 21.64 -12.13 3.37
CA SER A 18 20.61 -11.22 3.85
C SER A 18 19.40 -11.28 2.92
N GLU A 19 18.18 -11.07 3.43
CA GLU A 19 16.99 -10.98 2.57
C GLU A 19 17.11 -9.87 1.52
N ALA A 20 17.91 -8.83 1.80
CA ALA A 20 18.21 -7.76 0.86
C ALA A 20 19.11 -8.23 -0.31
N ASP A 21 20.00 -9.21 -0.08
CA ASP A 21 20.94 -9.71 -1.09
C ASP A 21 20.21 -10.31 -2.29
N ILE A 22 19.05 -10.96 -2.05
CA ILE A 22 18.20 -11.52 -3.10
C ILE A 22 17.67 -10.40 -4.02
N PHE A 23 17.29 -9.25 -3.45
CA PHE A 23 16.81 -8.13 -4.26
C PHE A 23 17.93 -7.54 -5.11
N TYR A 24 19.14 -7.36 -4.54
CA TYR A 24 20.29 -6.88 -5.29
C TYR A 24 20.65 -7.85 -6.42
N GLU A 25 20.70 -9.16 -6.16
CA GLU A 25 20.96 -10.18 -7.19
C GLU A 25 19.99 -10.07 -8.38
N ILE A 26 18.69 -9.85 -8.10
CA ILE A 26 17.66 -9.71 -9.14
C ILE A 26 17.79 -8.37 -9.89
N LEU A 27 18.08 -7.28 -9.17
CA LEU A 27 18.09 -5.92 -9.71
C LEU A 27 19.41 -5.54 -10.40
N ASP A 28 20.52 -6.22 -10.10
CA ASP A 28 21.84 -5.99 -10.70
C ASP A 28 21.96 -6.60 -12.11
N SER A 29 20.98 -7.37 -12.55
CA SER A 29 20.91 -7.87 -13.92
C SER A 29 20.84 -6.71 -14.93
N GLU A 30 21.85 -6.61 -15.79
CA GLU A 30 21.99 -5.53 -16.76
C GLU A 30 20.92 -5.56 -17.86
N VAL A 31 20.47 -6.75 -18.24
CA VAL A 31 19.61 -6.95 -19.43
C VAL A 31 18.16 -7.18 -19.03
N PHE A 32 17.91 -7.97 -17.99
CA PHE A 32 16.57 -8.48 -17.69
C PHE A 32 16.33 -8.68 -16.20
N VAL A 33 15.29 -8.05 -15.66
CA VAL A 33 14.85 -8.22 -14.27
C VAL A 33 13.80 -9.32 -14.19
N ASP A 34 14.08 -10.38 -13.43
CA ASP A 34 13.12 -11.46 -13.18
C ASP A 34 12.04 -11.02 -12.20
N VAL A 35 10.96 -10.44 -12.74
CA VAL A 35 9.80 -9.99 -11.95
C VAL A 35 9.11 -11.14 -11.22
N SER A 36 9.22 -12.38 -11.70
CA SER A 36 8.63 -13.54 -11.02
C SER A 36 9.40 -13.88 -9.75
N LYS A 37 10.73 -13.83 -9.78
CA LYS A 37 11.56 -13.92 -8.56
C LYS A 37 11.32 -12.73 -7.64
N LEU A 38 11.21 -11.53 -8.20
CA LEU A 38 10.95 -10.31 -7.43
C LEU A 38 9.64 -10.42 -6.64
N ARG A 39 8.56 -10.86 -7.30
CA ARG A 39 7.27 -11.15 -6.65
C ARG A 39 7.38 -12.19 -5.53
N LYS A 40 8.24 -13.20 -5.66
CA LYS A 40 8.43 -14.19 -4.59
C LYS A 40 9.15 -13.59 -3.39
N ALA A 41 10.21 -12.82 -3.62
CA ALA A 41 10.98 -12.16 -2.56
C ALA A 41 10.14 -11.13 -1.79
N SER A 42 9.34 -10.31 -2.50
CA SER A 42 8.54 -9.23 -1.89
C SER A 42 7.44 -9.68 -0.92
N ARG A 43 7.05 -10.96 -0.90
CA ARG A 43 5.99 -11.46 0.00
C ARG A 43 6.31 -11.26 1.49
N ASN A 44 7.60 -11.35 1.83
CA ASN A 44 8.07 -11.21 3.20
C ASN A 44 8.37 -9.75 3.60
N GLY A 45 8.23 -8.82 2.64
CA GLY A 45 8.57 -7.42 2.81
C GLY A 45 9.70 -7.02 1.87
N ILE A 46 9.80 -5.72 1.60
CA ILE A 46 10.87 -5.14 0.78
C ILE A 46 11.68 -4.20 1.68
N PRO A 47 13.03 -4.24 1.65
CA PRO A 47 13.85 -3.25 2.34
C PRO A 47 13.50 -1.82 1.90
N ASP A 48 13.44 -0.88 2.85
CA ASP A 48 12.94 0.48 2.60
C ASP A 48 13.64 1.19 1.44
N GLN A 49 14.96 1.01 1.34
CA GLN A 49 15.80 1.63 0.31
C GLN A 49 15.52 1.09 -1.10
N LEU A 50 14.95 -0.12 -1.21
CA LEU A 50 14.69 -0.80 -2.48
C LEU A 50 13.24 -0.67 -2.93
N ARG A 51 12.33 -0.34 -2.02
CA ARG A 51 10.89 -0.18 -2.30
C ARG A 51 10.59 0.74 -3.51
N PRO A 52 11.25 1.90 -3.69
CA PRO A 52 10.99 2.79 -4.83
C PRO A 52 11.26 2.13 -6.19
N ILE A 53 12.26 1.24 -6.25
CA ILE A 53 12.65 0.54 -7.46
C ILE A 53 11.74 -0.68 -7.67
N VAL A 54 11.58 -1.49 -6.62
CA VAL A 54 10.84 -2.75 -6.68
C VAL A 54 9.36 -2.52 -7.00
N TRP A 55 8.71 -1.54 -6.36
CA TRP A 55 7.30 -1.24 -6.63
C TRP A 55 7.04 -0.85 -8.08
N LYS A 56 7.95 -0.11 -8.71
CA LYS A 56 7.82 0.23 -10.14
C LYS A 56 7.80 -1.01 -11.04
N TYR A 57 8.60 -2.03 -10.75
CA TYR A 57 8.53 -3.31 -11.47
C TYR A 57 7.26 -4.10 -11.14
N LEU A 58 6.86 -4.14 -9.87
CA LEU A 58 5.69 -4.90 -9.44
C LEU A 58 4.36 -4.34 -9.97
N LEU A 59 4.27 -3.02 -10.10
CA LEU A 59 3.14 -2.30 -10.72
C LEU A 59 3.19 -2.30 -12.26
N GLY A 60 4.34 -2.64 -12.85
CA GLY A 60 4.55 -2.70 -14.29
C GLY A 60 4.90 -1.36 -14.95
N ILE A 61 5.37 -0.40 -14.17
CA ILE A 61 5.88 0.90 -14.67
C ILE A 61 7.22 0.69 -15.38
N GLU A 62 8.11 -0.09 -14.76
CA GLU A 62 9.35 -0.54 -15.40
C GLU A 62 9.15 -1.89 -16.09
N LYS A 63 9.71 -1.99 -17.30
CA LYS A 63 9.67 -3.23 -18.07
C LYS A 63 10.80 -4.17 -17.59
N PRO A 64 10.55 -5.50 -17.55
CA PRO A 64 11.60 -6.47 -17.24
C PRO A 64 12.84 -6.35 -18.13
N ASP A 65 12.63 -6.10 -19.43
CA ASP A 65 13.69 -5.86 -20.40
C ASP A 65 14.19 -4.40 -20.32
N ARG A 66 15.49 -4.25 -20.07
CA ARG A 66 16.16 -2.95 -19.88
C ARG A 66 16.66 -2.30 -21.17
N SER A 67 16.53 -2.96 -22.32
CA SER A 67 17.05 -2.48 -23.61
C SER A 67 16.60 -1.06 -23.97
N ASN A 68 15.42 -0.64 -23.51
CA ASN A 68 14.84 0.69 -23.76
C ASN A 68 14.55 1.50 -22.49
N GLU A 69 15.10 1.11 -21.34
CA GLU A 69 14.77 1.69 -20.03
C GLU A 69 14.96 3.22 -19.99
N LEU A 70 16.13 3.71 -20.41
CA LEU A 70 16.45 5.15 -20.42
C LEU A 70 15.49 5.95 -21.32
N SER A 71 15.21 5.44 -22.51
CA SER A 71 14.31 6.09 -23.47
C SER A 71 12.88 6.16 -22.94
N LEU A 72 12.37 5.06 -22.38
CA LEU A 72 11.01 5.01 -21.81
C LEU A 72 10.88 5.90 -20.58
N ARG A 73 11.89 5.95 -19.70
CA ARG A 73 11.92 6.89 -18.57
C ARG A 73 11.87 8.33 -19.04
N LYS A 74 12.70 8.69 -20.03
CA LYS A 74 12.72 10.04 -20.59
C LYS A 74 11.37 10.43 -21.20
N GLU A 75 10.75 9.51 -21.93
CA GLU A 75 9.42 9.72 -22.50
C GLU A 75 8.36 9.95 -21.43
N ARG A 76 8.32 9.11 -20.38
CA ARG A 76 7.43 9.29 -19.22
C ARG A 76 7.64 10.63 -18.53
N ALA A 77 8.89 11.02 -18.30
CA ALA A 77 9.21 12.30 -17.66
C ALA A 77 8.72 13.50 -18.50
N ILE A 78 8.91 13.47 -19.82
CA ILE A 78 8.41 14.52 -20.73
C ILE A 78 6.88 14.57 -20.71
N ARG A 79 6.21 13.43 -20.84
CA ARG A 79 4.74 13.37 -20.80
C ARG A 79 4.18 13.94 -19.50
N TYR A 80 4.75 13.54 -18.36
CA TYR A 80 4.33 14.08 -17.07
C TYR A 80 4.55 15.59 -16.99
N LEU A 81 5.69 16.10 -17.46
CA LEU A 81 5.97 17.53 -17.48
C LEU A 81 4.90 18.32 -18.25
N GLU A 82 4.44 17.80 -19.38
CA GLU A 82 3.44 18.41 -20.26
C GLU A 82 1.99 18.32 -19.73
N MET A 83 1.71 17.48 -18.73
CA MET A 83 0.37 17.37 -18.14
C MET A 83 -0.09 18.66 -17.44
N ASP A 84 -1.38 18.95 -17.54
CA ASP A 84 -2.03 20.01 -16.77
C ASP A 84 -2.18 19.60 -15.30
N LYS A 85 -1.51 20.34 -14.43
CA LYS A 85 -1.48 20.12 -12.97
C LYS A 85 -2.23 21.23 -12.22
N THR A 86 -2.89 22.13 -12.95
CA THR A 86 -3.42 23.36 -12.39
C THR A 86 -4.91 23.26 -12.09
N ASP A 87 -5.25 23.37 -10.81
CA ASP A 87 -6.61 23.67 -10.37
C ASP A 87 -6.51 24.44 -9.05
N THR A 88 -6.88 25.72 -9.07
CA THR A 88 -6.71 26.60 -7.91
C THR A 88 -7.60 26.20 -6.72
N TYR A 89 -8.82 25.72 -6.98
CA TYR A 89 -9.77 25.38 -5.93
C TYR A 89 -9.48 23.99 -5.36
N LEU A 90 -9.29 23.02 -6.24
CA LEU A 90 -8.94 21.66 -5.88
C LEU A 90 -7.57 21.58 -5.21
N GLY A 91 -6.56 22.30 -5.73
CA GLY A 91 -5.24 22.35 -5.13
C GLY A 91 -5.25 22.84 -3.68
N LYS A 92 -6.08 23.84 -3.37
CA LYS A 92 -6.30 24.28 -1.97
C LYS A 92 -6.88 23.17 -1.10
N LYS A 93 -7.86 22.41 -1.61
CA LYS A 93 -8.46 21.28 -0.90
C LYS A 93 -7.46 20.15 -0.67
N ILE A 94 -6.68 19.78 -1.68
CA ILE A 94 -5.67 18.74 -1.59
C ILE A 94 -4.62 19.13 -0.56
N ARG A 95 -4.03 20.33 -0.65
CA ARG A 95 -3.04 20.80 0.33
C ARG A 95 -3.60 20.83 1.75
N ALA A 96 -4.87 21.20 1.94
CA ALA A 96 -5.50 21.16 3.26
C ALA A 96 -5.62 19.73 3.82
N GLU A 97 -5.99 18.75 2.99
CA GLU A 97 -6.05 17.35 3.40
C GLU A 97 -4.66 16.74 3.63
N VAL A 98 -3.67 17.10 2.80
CA VAL A 98 -2.26 16.70 3.01
C VAL A 98 -1.74 17.20 4.37
N ASN A 99 -2.03 18.46 4.71
CA ASN A 99 -1.66 18.99 6.03
C ASN A 99 -2.36 18.23 7.18
N ARG A 100 -3.63 17.87 7.03
CA ARG A 100 -4.34 17.04 8.03
C ARG A 100 -3.73 15.63 8.12
N TYR A 101 -3.36 15.05 6.99
CA TYR A 101 -2.67 13.77 6.92
C TYR A 101 -1.32 13.82 7.65
N PHE A 102 -0.48 14.83 7.40
CA PHE A 102 0.78 15.03 8.11
C PHE A 102 0.60 15.24 9.61
N GLN A 103 -0.42 16.00 10.03
CA GLN A 103 -0.74 16.14 11.45
C GLN A 103 -1.11 14.80 12.10
N ARG A 104 -1.82 13.92 11.38
CA ARG A 104 -2.13 12.56 11.87
C ARG A 104 -0.88 11.68 12.00
N LEU A 105 0.16 11.93 11.20
CA LEU A 105 1.46 11.23 11.31
C LEU A 105 2.34 11.75 12.47
N GLY A 106 2.06 12.95 13.02
CA GLY A 106 2.93 13.68 13.95
C GLY A 106 2.79 13.38 15.45
N LYS A 107 3.55 12.38 15.93
CA LYS A 107 4.31 12.26 17.21
C LYS A 107 5.15 10.97 17.24
N THR A 108 4.94 10.07 16.29
CA THR A 108 5.56 8.72 16.20
C THR A 108 6.43 8.50 14.96
N CYS A 109 6.48 9.43 14.00
CA CYS A 109 7.24 9.25 12.75
C CYS A 109 8.58 10.01 12.75
N VAL A 110 9.64 9.33 12.30
CA VAL A 110 11.01 9.85 12.09
C VAL A 110 11.12 10.69 10.78
N PHE A 111 10.02 10.86 10.05
CA PHE A 111 10.01 11.58 8.78
C PHE A 111 10.06 13.10 8.99
N ASP A 112 10.88 13.74 8.15
CA ASP A 112 11.23 15.15 8.23
C ASP A 112 9.99 16.03 8.00
N GLN A 113 9.86 17.12 8.75
CA GLN A 113 8.76 18.09 8.64
C GLN A 113 8.85 18.93 7.33
N SER A 114 9.56 18.41 6.32
CA SER A 114 9.96 19.08 5.08
C SER A 114 9.23 18.56 3.83
N GLU A 115 8.23 17.67 3.98
CA GLU A 115 7.46 17.23 2.82
C GLU A 115 6.57 18.34 2.26
N ASP A 116 6.75 18.63 0.97
CA ASP A 116 6.08 19.68 0.24
C ASP A 116 4.67 19.24 -0.21
N PRO A 117 3.57 19.84 0.32
CA PRO A 117 2.22 19.52 -0.10
C PRO A 117 1.95 19.75 -1.59
N THR A 118 2.79 20.55 -2.27
CA THR A 118 2.64 20.81 -3.71
C THR A 118 2.97 19.59 -4.57
N ARG A 119 3.76 18.63 -4.07
CA ARG A 119 4.02 17.35 -4.77
C ARG A 119 2.74 16.52 -4.88
N PHE A 120 2.02 16.37 -3.76
CA PHE A 120 0.72 15.71 -3.71
C PHE A 120 -0.30 16.38 -4.63
N GLU A 121 -0.40 17.72 -4.55
CA GLU A 121 -1.26 18.50 -5.43
C GLU A 121 -0.94 18.25 -6.90
N SER A 122 0.33 18.36 -7.29
CA SER A 122 0.76 18.21 -8.69
C SER A 122 0.42 16.84 -9.24
N ILE A 123 0.64 15.78 -8.46
CA ILE A 123 0.35 14.39 -8.87
C ILE A 123 -1.17 14.14 -8.95
N ILE A 124 -1.92 14.53 -7.92
CA ILE A 124 -3.37 14.29 -7.86
C ILE A 124 -4.11 15.14 -8.90
N CYS A 125 -3.72 16.41 -9.10
CA CYS A 125 -4.29 17.25 -10.15
C CYS A 125 -3.97 16.71 -11.55
N ALA A 126 -2.74 16.28 -11.83
CA ALA A 126 -2.40 15.63 -13.10
C ALA A 126 -3.32 14.44 -13.38
N TYR A 127 -3.59 13.62 -12.36
CA TYR A 127 -4.45 12.45 -12.49
C TYR A 127 -5.90 12.83 -12.79
N LEU A 128 -6.46 13.75 -12.01
CA LEU A 128 -7.87 14.19 -12.15
C LEU A 128 -8.12 14.92 -13.47
N ASN A 129 -7.20 15.78 -13.91
CA ASN A 129 -7.29 16.51 -15.17
C ASN A 129 -7.13 15.59 -16.40
N THR A 130 -6.48 14.43 -16.23
CA THR A 130 -6.40 13.39 -17.27
C THR A 130 -7.65 12.50 -17.27
N ASN A 131 -8.36 12.42 -16.13
CA ASN A 131 -9.51 11.53 -15.91
C ASN A 131 -10.74 12.33 -15.47
N ASN A 132 -11.25 13.19 -16.37
CA ASN A 132 -12.32 14.16 -16.08
C ASN A 132 -13.65 13.58 -15.56
N GLN A 133 -13.84 12.27 -15.62
CA GLN A 133 -15.04 11.60 -15.08
C GLN A 133 -14.92 11.27 -13.59
N ILE A 134 -13.72 11.38 -13.02
CA ILE A 134 -13.44 11.01 -11.64
C ILE A 134 -13.51 12.26 -10.77
N GLU A 135 -14.37 12.21 -9.76
CA GLU A 135 -14.42 13.26 -8.74
C GLU A 135 -13.35 13.04 -7.67
N TYR A 136 -12.84 14.16 -7.13
CA TYR A 136 -11.86 14.10 -6.05
C TYR A 136 -12.45 13.50 -4.77
N ASN A 137 -11.77 12.48 -4.23
CA ASN A 137 -11.99 11.96 -2.89
C ASN A 137 -10.77 12.24 -2.00
N THR A 138 -11.01 12.57 -0.73
CA THR A 138 -9.92 12.83 0.23
C THR A 138 -8.95 11.65 0.36
N SER A 139 -9.44 10.41 0.21
CA SER A 139 -8.65 9.17 0.27
C SER A 139 -7.53 9.11 -0.79
N PHE A 140 -7.59 9.95 -1.83
CA PHE A 140 -6.53 10.02 -2.84
C PHE A 140 -5.21 10.51 -2.24
N VAL A 141 -5.26 11.34 -1.18
CA VAL A 141 -4.05 11.75 -0.45
C VAL A 141 -3.37 10.53 0.18
N GLN A 142 -4.14 9.67 0.86
CA GLN A 142 -3.61 8.48 1.53
C GLN A 142 -3.18 7.39 0.55
N LEU A 143 -3.84 7.28 -0.61
CA LEU A 143 -3.39 6.39 -1.69
C LEU A 143 -2.12 6.91 -2.40
N CYS A 144 -1.97 8.22 -2.53
CA CYS A 144 -0.81 8.84 -3.16
C CYS A 144 0.40 8.87 -2.21
N ALA A 145 0.16 9.00 -0.89
CA ALA A 145 1.20 9.20 0.11
C ALA A 145 2.34 8.17 0.04
N PRO A 146 2.11 6.85 0.01
CA PRO A 146 3.19 5.89 -0.04
C PRO A 146 4.16 6.12 -1.21
N PHE A 147 3.66 6.52 -2.37
CA PHE A 147 4.49 6.79 -3.54
C PHE A 147 5.29 8.09 -3.39
N VAL A 148 4.65 9.17 -2.93
CA VAL A 148 5.33 10.47 -2.75
C VAL A 148 6.44 10.41 -1.70
N HIS A 149 6.24 9.64 -0.62
CA HIS A 149 7.21 9.53 0.48
C HIS A 149 8.47 8.75 0.08
N ILE A 150 8.34 7.71 -0.77
CA ILE A 150 9.47 6.83 -1.09
C ILE A 150 10.09 7.13 -2.45
N ILE A 151 9.32 7.66 -3.41
CA ILE A 151 9.78 7.94 -4.77
C ILE A 151 10.13 9.43 -4.88
N PRO A 152 11.42 9.79 -5.10
CA PRO A 152 11.83 11.18 -5.18
C PRO A 152 11.36 11.84 -6.48
N GLU A 153 11.28 11.11 -7.60
CA GLU A 153 10.82 11.65 -8.87
C GLU A 153 9.29 11.69 -8.98
N ASP A 154 8.72 12.89 -9.12
CA ASP A 154 7.26 13.10 -9.19
C ASP A 154 6.58 12.36 -10.35
N TYR A 155 7.24 12.22 -11.49
CA TYR A 155 6.68 11.49 -12.64
C TYR A 155 6.54 10.00 -12.33
N ASP A 156 7.52 9.39 -11.68
CA ASP A 156 7.45 7.97 -11.29
C ASP A 156 6.42 7.76 -10.17
N ALA A 157 6.34 8.68 -9.21
CA ALA A 157 5.29 8.68 -8.19
C ALA A 157 3.89 8.78 -8.82
N TYR A 158 3.72 9.67 -9.81
CA TYR A 158 2.49 9.81 -10.58
C TYR A 158 2.11 8.52 -11.30
N TYR A 159 3.02 7.90 -12.05
CA TYR A 159 2.69 6.68 -12.80
C TYR A 159 2.40 5.49 -11.88
N CYS A 160 3.07 5.39 -10.71
CA CYS A 160 2.70 4.40 -9.70
C CYS A 160 1.30 4.65 -9.12
N PHE A 161 0.97 5.90 -8.81
CA PHE A 161 -0.35 6.30 -8.32
C PHE A 161 -1.45 6.04 -9.36
N GLU A 162 -1.27 6.52 -10.59
CA GLU A 162 -2.19 6.30 -11.71
C GLU A 162 -2.42 4.81 -11.96
N ARG A 163 -1.36 4.01 -11.94
CA ARG A 163 -1.46 2.55 -12.09
C ARG A 163 -2.27 1.90 -10.97
N LEU A 164 -2.06 2.29 -9.72
CA LEU A 164 -2.87 1.80 -8.60
C LEU A 164 -4.34 2.18 -8.78
N MET A 165 -4.61 3.43 -9.12
CA MET A 165 -5.98 3.91 -9.34
C MET A 165 -6.68 3.15 -10.48
N SER A 166 -5.99 2.89 -11.58
CA SER A 166 -6.49 2.05 -12.69
C SER A 166 -6.84 0.63 -12.22
N ILE A 167 -5.99 -0.01 -11.40
CA ILE A 167 -6.27 -1.35 -10.86
C ILE A 167 -7.53 -1.35 -9.98
N LEU A 168 -7.71 -0.31 -9.14
CA LEU A 168 -8.89 -0.16 -8.28
C LEU A 168 -10.17 0.09 -9.10
N ASP A 169 -10.08 0.92 -10.14
CA ASP A 169 -11.21 1.25 -11.02
C ASP A 169 -11.64 0.06 -11.87
N ASP A 170 -10.69 -0.66 -12.49
CA ASP A 170 -10.94 -1.88 -13.27
C ASP A 170 -11.67 -2.94 -12.42
N TYR A 171 -11.24 -3.10 -11.17
CA TYR A 171 -11.85 -4.04 -10.24
C TYR A 171 -13.24 -3.60 -9.80
N SER A 172 -13.44 -2.32 -9.52
CA SER A 172 -14.74 -1.75 -9.11
C SER A 172 -15.77 -1.77 -10.25
N SER A 173 -15.31 -1.62 -11.48
CA SER A 173 -16.12 -1.75 -12.69
C SER A 173 -16.62 -3.19 -12.90
N SER A 174 -15.79 -4.16 -12.57
CA SER A 174 -16.11 -5.59 -12.67
C SER A 174 -16.86 -6.14 -11.44
N ASN A 175 -16.67 -5.51 -10.27
CA ASN A 175 -17.22 -5.93 -8.99
C ASN A 175 -17.83 -4.71 -8.29
N PHE A 176 -19.13 -4.49 -8.46
CA PHE A 176 -19.80 -3.35 -7.84
C PHE A 176 -19.61 -3.31 -6.32
N THR A 177 -19.35 -2.13 -5.76
CA THR A 177 -19.10 -1.91 -4.33
C THR A 177 -20.11 -2.62 -3.44
N ASN A 178 -21.42 -2.53 -3.76
CA ASN A 178 -22.47 -3.19 -2.96
C ASN A 178 -22.33 -4.72 -2.92
N GLN A 179 -21.90 -5.34 -4.03
CA GLN A 179 -21.66 -6.78 -4.07
C GLN A 179 -20.43 -7.16 -3.26
N GLN A 180 -19.38 -6.33 -3.31
CA GLN A 180 -18.17 -6.53 -2.51
C GLN A 180 -18.49 -6.42 -1.01
N VAL A 181 -19.22 -5.37 -0.60
CA VAL A 181 -19.66 -5.16 0.78
C VAL A 181 -20.54 -6.31 1.26
N PHE A 182 -21.53 -6.74 0.47
CA PHE A 182 -22.38 -7.88 0.83
C PHE A 182 -21.56 -9.17 1.04
N ARG A 183 -20.61 -9.45 0.14
CA ARG A 183 -19.73 -10.61 0.25
C ARG A 183 -18.84 -10.52 1.49
N PHE A 184 -18.25 -9.35 1.74
CA PHE A 184 -17.44 -9.09 2.93
C PHE A 184 -18.24 -9.29 4.22
N LEU A 185 -19.44 -8.72 4.34
CA LEU A 185 -20.28 -8.88 5.53
C LEU A 185 -20.72 -10.33 5.73
N SER A 186 -20.90 -11.10 4.65
CA SER A 186 -21.15 -12.54 4.74
C SER A 186 -19.95 -13.29 5.31
N TYR A 187 -18.73 -12.94 4.90
CA TYR A 187 -17.51 -13.49 5.51
C TYR A 187 -17.34 -13.04 6.95
N PHE A 188 -17.66 -11.79 7.26
CA PHE A 188 -17.54 -11.26 8.61
C PHE A 188 -18.45 -12.01 9.59
N ARG A 189 -19.75 -12.15 9.26
CA ARG A 189 -20.72 -12.92 10.05
C ARG A 189 -20.32 -14.38 10.26
N THR A 190 -19.70 -15.00 9.25
CA THR A 190 -19.35 -16.44 9.33
C THR A 190 -18.05 -16.69 10.06
N GLN A 191 -17.05 -15.81 9.91
CA GLN A 191 -15.74 -15.99 10.53
C GLN A 191 -15.66 -15.43 11.95
N LEU A 192 -16.39 -14.35 12.24
CA LEU A 192 -16.36 -13.64 13.52
C LEU A 192 -17.79 -13.32 14.01
N PRO A 193 -18.64 -14.33 14.25
CA PRO A 193 -20.05 -14.12 14.57
C PRO A 193 -20.27 -13.31 15.87
N GLU A 194 -19.46 -13.56 16.89
CA GLU A 194 -19.52 -12.84 18.17
C GLU A 194 -19.22 -11.35 17.97
N LEU A 195 -18.03 -11.01 17.45
CA LEU A 195 -17.66 -9.63 17.16
C LEU A 195 -18.66 -8.94 16.21
N TYR A 196 -19.22 -9.68 15.25
CA TYR A 196 -20.25 -9.14 14.37
C TYR A 196 -21.50 -8.72 15.17
N SER A 197 -21.97 -9.57 16.10
CA SER A 197 -23.11 -9.27 16.99
C SER A 197 -22.79 -8.09 17.90
N ASP A 198 -21.62 -8.08 18.52
CA ASP A 198 -21.20 -7.02 19.45
C ASP A 198 -21.21 -5.65 18.75
N LEU A 199 -20.69 -5.57 17.52
CA LEU A 199 -20.73 -4.34 16.73
C LEU A 199 -22.14 -3.95 16.29
N GLU A 200 -23.05 -4.90 16.06
CA GLU A 200 -24.46 -4.58 15.79
C GLU A 200 -25.18 -4.08 17.05
N GLU A 201 -24.90 -4.65 18.21
CA GLU A 201 -25.45 -4.24 19.51
C GLU A 201 -25.00 -2.83 19.89
N GLU A 202 -23.73 -2.48 19.63
CA GLU A 202 -23.18 -1.12 19.77
C GLU A 202 -23.60 -0.16 18.64
N GLU A 203 -24.57 -0.55 17.80
CA GLU A 203 -25.11 0.25 16.69
C GLU A 203 -24.05 0.75 15.70
N ILE A 204 -22.98 -0.01 15.48
CA ILE A 204 -21.92 0.35 14.55
C ILE A 204 -22.41 0.18 13.11
N ASN A 205 -22.54 1.29 12.40
CA ASN A 205 -22.97 1.28 11.01
C ASN A 205 -21.85 0.82 10.06
N PHE A 206 -21.87 -0.45 9.67
CA PHE A 206 -20.90 -1.04 8.73
C PHE A 206 -20.82 -0.28 7.39
N SER A 207 -21.90 0.37 6.95
CA SER A 207 -21.92 1.12 5.69
C SER A 207 -21.02 2.35 5.70
N GLU A 208 -20.62 2.84 6.89
CA GLU A 208 -19.76 4.03 7.02
C GLU A 208 -18.27 3.71 6.77
N PHE A 209 -17.81 2.50 7.08
CA PHE A 209 -16.37 2.16 7.03
C PHE A 209 -16.03 1.03 6.06
N VAL A 210 -16.91 0.02 5.88
CA VAL A 210 -16.59 -1.15 5.05
C VAL A 210 -16.28 -0.76 3.60
N PRO A 211 -17.06 0.13 2.93
CA PRO A 211 -16.69 0.57 1.59
C PRO A 211 -15.34 1.29 1.54
N GLN A 212 -14.98 2.04 2.59
CA GLN A 212 -13.69 2.75 2.63
C GLN A 212 -12.53 1.77 2.76
N TRP A 213 -12.68 0.75 3.62
CA TRP A 213 -11.69 -0.31 3.79
C TRP A 213 -11.44 -1.01 2.46
N LEU A 214 -12.51 -1.44 1.77
CA LEU A 214 -12.43 -2.21 0.54
C LEU A 214 -11.96 -1.38 -0.66
N ASN A 215 -12.53 -0.20 -0.89
CA ASN A 215 -12.28 0.59 -2.11
C ASN A 215 -10.93 1.31 -2.08
N TYR A 216 -10.44 1.65 -0.89
CA TYR A 216 -9.17 2.37 -0.72
C TYR A 216 -8.10 1.51 -0.05
N ILE A 217 -8.29 0.18 -0.06
CA ILE A 217 -7.32 -0.84 0.38
C ILE A 217 -6.68 -0.54 1.74
N LEU A 218 -7.49 -0.03 2.66
CA LEU A 218 -7.13 0.40 4.03
C LEU A 218 -6.14 1.57 4.13
N ALA A 219 -5.75 2.20 3.02
CA ALA A 219 -4.80 3.31 3.03
C ALA A 219 -5.22 4.48 3.95
N PRO A 220 -6.52 4.85 4.04
CA PRO A 220 -6.94 5.89 4.97
C PRO A 220 -6.87 5.50 6.46
N GLN A 221 -6.90 4.21 6.78
CA GLN A 221 -7.00 3.70 8.15
C GLN A 221 -5.66 3.26 8.74
N LEU A 222 -4.75 2.77 7.90
CA LEU A 222 -3.44 2.28 8.33
C LEU A 222 -2.43 3.43 8.47
N ASN A 223 -1.48 3.25 9.40
CA ASN A 223 -0.28 4.09 9.42
C ASN A 223 0.62 3.77 8.20
N LEU A 224 1.53 4.69 7.89
CA LEU A 224 2.35 4.59 6.68
C LEU A 224 3.24 3.34 6.63
N GLN A 225 3.80 2.92 7.77
CA GLN A 225 4.66 1.72 7.85
C GLN A 225 3.88 0.44 7.57
N ASN A 226 2.69 0.31 8.14
CA ASN A 226 1.78 -0.80 7.87
C ASN A 226 1.29 -0.79 6.42
N THR A 227 1.02 0.40 5.86
CA THR A 227 0.67 0.55 4.45
C THR A 227 1.80 0.07 3.54
N PHE A 228 3.05 0.47 3.78
CA PHE A 228 4.21 -0.03 3.03
C PHE A 228 4.30 -1.55 3.09
N ARG A 229 4.29 -2.12 4.31
CA ARG A 229 4.45 -3.56 4.48
C ARG A 229 3.30 -4.35 3.84
N LEU A 230 2.07 -3.83 3.89
CA LEU A 230 0.91 -4.45 3.27
C LEU A 230 1.01 -4.39 1.73
N TRP A 231 1.43 -3.25 1.20
CA TRP A 231 1.54 -3.03 -0.24
C TRP A 231 2.70 -3.80 -0.88
N ASP A 232 3.78 -4.07 -0.13
CA ASP A 232 4.82 -5.01 -0.54
C ASP A 232 4.22 -6.39 -0.90
N VAL A 233 3.25 -6.87 -0.11
CA VAL A 233 2.52 -8.12 -0.40
C VAL A 233 1.56 -7.95 -1.56
N TYR A 234 0.74 -6.90 -1.55
CA TYR A 234 -0.26 -6.70 -2.59
C TYR A 234 0.36 -6.60 -3.97
N PHE A 235 1.38 -5.77 -4.14
CA PHE A 235 2.03 -5.61 -5.44
C PHE A 235 2.82 -6.86 -5.85
N SER A 236 3.17 -7.75 -4.91
CA SER A 236 3.74 -9.06 -5.24
C SER A 236 2.72 -10.02 -5.87
N MET A 237 1.42 -9.81 -5.64
CA MET A 237 0.32 -10.69 -6.08
C MET A 237 -0.40 -10.10 -7.31
N PRO A 238 -0.74 -10.92 -8.33
CA PRO A 238 -1.44 -10.42 -9.51
C PRO A 238 -2.88 -9.96 -9.23
N ASN A 239 -3.61 -10.65 -8.35
CA ASN A 239 -5.02 -10.34 -8.00
C ASN A 239 -5.17 -10.06 -6.50
N PHE A 240 -4.44 -9.08 -5.98
CA PHE A 240 -4.48 -8.79 -4.54
C PHE A 240 -5.85 -8.29 -4.05
N LEU A 241 -6.70 -7.71 -4.91
CA LEU A 241 -8.03 -7.23 -4.55
C LEU A 241 -9.02 -8.36 -4.22
N GLU A 242 -8.85 -9.56 -4.80
CA GLU A 242 -9.61 -10.74 -4.39
C GLU A 242 -9.15 -11.28 -3.02
N PHE A 243 -7.90 -11.01 -2.66
CA PHE A 243 -7.34 -11.37 -1.36
C PHE A 243 -7.67 -10.35 -0.26
N HIS A 244 -7.88 -9.09 -0.65
CA HIS A 244 -8.07 -7.97 0.26
C HIS A 244 -9.18 -8.16 1.32
N PRO A 245 -10.37 -8.69 1.00
CA PRO A 245 -11.41 -8.92 2.01
C PRO A 245 -10.94 -9.82 3.17
N PHE A 246 -10.08 -10.80 2.91
CA PHE A 246 -9.54 -11.68 3.94
C PHE A 246 -8.55 -10.96 4.86
N VAL A 247 -7.83 -9.97 4.34
CA VAL A 247 -6.98 -9.07 5.14
C VAL A 247 -7.85 -8.23 6.07
N CYS A 248 -8.92 -7.62 5.56
CA CYS A 248 -9.87 -6.86 6.38
C CYS A 248 -10.48 -7.70 7.51
N ILE A 249 -10.91 -8.94 7.24
CA ILE A 249 -11.39 -9.86 8.29
C ILE A 249 -10.29 -10.21 9.29
N SER A 250 -9.06 -10.42 8.82
CA SER A 250 -7.94 -10.74 9.70
C SER A 250 -7.56 -9.58 10.63
N ILE A 251 -7.71 -8.34 10.16
CA ILE A 251 -7.57 -7.14 11.00
C ILE A 251 -8.66 -7.12 12.08
N LEU A 252 -9.93 -7.31 11.70
CA LEU A 252 -11.02 -7.38 12.69
C LEU A 252 -10.80 -8.49 13.72
N PHE A 253 -10.32 -9.66 13.28
CA PHE A 253 -9.95 -10.75 14.18
C PHE A 253 -8.85 -10.33 15.17
N SER A 254 -7.80 -9.65 14.69
CA SER A 254 -6.72 -9.16 15.56
C SER A 254 -7.16 -8.08 16.55
N LEU A 255 -8.24 -7.36 16.22
CA LEU A 255 -8.81 -6.32 17.08
C LEU A 255 -9.88 -6.85 18.03
N LYS A 256 -10.35 -8.09 17.88
CA LYS A 256 -11.50 -8.64 18.60
C LYS A 256 -11.40 -8.36 20.11
N GLU A 257 -10.31 -8.79 20.74
CA GLU A 257 -10.09 -8.61 22.19
C GLU A 257 -9.96 -7.14 22.59
N SER A 258 -9.46 -6.28 21.70
CA SER A 258 -9.31 -4.84 21.97
C SER A 258 -10.60 -4.03 21.81
N LEU A 259 -11.59 -4.59 21.11
CA LEU A 259 -12.90 -3.98 20.89
C LEU A 259 -13.93 -4.46 21.90
N GLU A 260 -13.66 -5.56 22.60
CA GLU A 260 -14.51 -6.09 23.67
C GLU A 260 -14.68 -5.03 24.77
N ASP A 261 -15.91 -4.88 25.26
CA ASP A 261 -16.31 -3.92 26.30
C ASP A 261 -16.08 -2.42 25.99
N LEU A 262 -15.81 -2.05 24.74
CA LEU A 262 -15.71 -0.64 24.33
C LEU A 262 -17.07 -0.05 23.95
N GLU A 263 -17.27 1.24 24.21
CA GLU A 263 -18.48 1.94 23.77
C GLU A 263 -18.39 2.33 22.28
N HIS A 264 -19.56 2.53 21.64
CA HIS A 264 -19.71 2.99 20.25
C HIS A 264 -18.63 3.99 19.75
N SER A 265 -18.35 5.04 20.54
CA SER A 265 -17.41 6.10 20.14
C SER A 265 -15.95 5.64 20.09
N GLU A 266 -15.56 4.73 20.99
CA GLU A 266 -14.21 4.17 21.10
C GLU A 266 -13.97 3.15 19.99
N ILE A 267 -14.95 2.28 19.74
CA ILE A 267 -14.96 1.35 18.60
C ILE A 267 -14.78 2.11 17.29
N LYS A 268 -15.55 3.18 17.06
CA LYS A 268 -15.39 4.01 15.86
C LYS A 268 -14.01 4.64 15.77
N SER A 269 -13.47 5.13 16.89
CA SER A 269 -12.11 5.70 16.92
C SER A 269 -11.07 4.69 16.40
N ILE A 270 -11.16 3.43 16.82
CA ILE A 270 -10.26 2.34 16.40
C ILE A 270 -10.51 1.92 14.94
N ILE A 271 -11.77 1.75 14.53
CA ILE A 271 -12.11 1.30 13.17
C ILE A 271 -11.70 2.32 12.10
N PHE A 272 -11.86 3.61 12.39
CA PHE A 272 -11.49 4.68 11.46
C PHE A 272 -10.01 5.05 11.53
N ARG A 273 -9.29 4.59 12.56
CA ARG A 273 -7.85 4.77 12.71
C ARG A 273 -7.24 3.54 13.39
N LEU A 274 -6.79 2.62 12.55
CA LEU A 274 -6.26 1.35 13.01
C LEU A 274 -4.97 1.56 13.83
N PRO A 275 -4.78 0.79 14.92
CA PRO A 275 -3.55 0.83 15.71
C PRO A 275 -2.37 0.25 14.91
N GLU A 276 -1.19 0.18 15.54
CA GLU A 276 -0.11 -0.64 14.97
C GLU A 276 -0.56 -2.10 14.91
N ILE A 277 -0.31 -2.73 13.76
CA ILE A 277 -0.80 -4.05 13.42
C ILE A 277 0.41 -4.82 12.90
N ASP A 278 0.58 -6.05 13.38
CA ASP A 278 1.58 -6.97 12.85
C ASP A 278 1.13 -7.52 11.49
N ILE A 279 1.46 -6.77 10.42
CA ILE A 279 1.07 -7.11 9.04
C ILE A 279 1.46 -8.55 8.66
N PRO A 280 2.69 -9.05 8.92
CA PRO A 280 3.02 -10.47 8.71
C PRO A 280 1.99 -11.46 9.30
N SER A 281 1.59 -11.28 10.56
CA SER A 281 0.58 -12.13 11.20
C SER A 281 -0.79 -12.01 10.53
N ILE A 282 -1.21 -10.79 10.16
CA ILE A 282 -2.46 -10.56 9.41
C ILE A 282 -2.44 -11.28 8.07
N ILE A 283 -1.34 -11.18 7.32
CA ILE A 283 -1.21 -11.83 6.00
C ILE A 283 -1.25 -13.36 6.14
N ASN A 284 -0.58 -13.91 7.14
CA ASN A 284 -0.62 -15.35 7.41
C ASN A 284 -2.05 -15.82 7.74
N HIS A 285 -2.74 -15.11 8.64
CA HIS A 285 -4.13 -15.42 8.98
C HIS A 285 -5.06 -15.30 7.76
N ALA A 286 -4.94 -14.23 6.98
CA ALA A 286 -5.73 -14.02 5.77
C ALA A 286 -5.50 -15.11 4.72
N THR A 287 -4.27 -15.60 4.58
CA THR A 287 -3.93 -16.71 3.68
C THR A 287 -4.64 -18.00 4.09
N ASN A 288 -4.68 -18.29 5.40
CA ASN A 288 -5.39 -19.45 5.95
C ASN A 288 -6.92 -19.33 5.83
N LEU A 289 -7.48 -18.12 5.96
CA LEU A 289 -8.90 -17.89 5.74
C LEU A 289 -9.28 -18.14 4.27
N ARG A 290 -8.48 -17.60 3.34
CA ARG A 290 -8.70 -17.77 1.91
C ARG A 290 -8.68 -19.25 1.51
N SER A 291 -7.70 -20.03 1.99
CA SER A 291 -7.60 -21.45 1.64
C SER A 291 -8.83 -22.24 2.09
N LYS A 292 -9.30 -22.02 3.32
CA LYS A 292 -10.51 -22.66 3.87
C LYS A 292 -11.73 -22.38 3.00
N MET A 293 -11.93 -21.13 2.58
CA MET A 293 -13.10 -20.77 1.76
C MET A 293 -13.03 -21.29 0.32
N THR A 294 -11.85 -21.43 -0.26
CA THR A 294 -11.71 -22.05 -1.59
C THR A 294 -11.99 -23.56 -1.59
N HIS A 295 -11.77 -24.25 -0.47
CA HIS A 295 -12.05 -25.69 -0.35
C HIS A 295 -13.53 -26.02 -0.12
N HIS A 296 -14.37 -25.06 0.30
CA HIS A 296 -15.82 -25.27 0.47
C HIS A 296 -16.64 -25.11 -0.83
N VAL A 297 -15.98 -24.84 -1.96
CA VAL A 297 -16.62 -24.68 -3.28
C VAL A 297 -16.32 -25.87 -4.22
N GLN A 298 -15.63 -26.90 -3.72
CA GLN A 298 -15.41 -28.19 -4.40
C GLN A 298 -16.14 -29.30 -3.67
#